data_AF-A0A8H6VMC6-F1
#
_entry.id   AF-A0A8H6VMC6-F1
#
_cell.length_a   1.000
_cell.length_b   1.000
_cell.length_c   1.000
_cell.angle_alpha   90.00
_cell.angle_beta   90.00
_cell.angle_gamma   90.00
#
_symmetry.space_group_name_H-M   'P 1'
#
loop_
_entity.id
_entity.type
_entity.pdbx_description
1 polymer ?
#
loop_
_entity_poly.entity_id
_entity_poly.type
_entity_poly.pdbx_seq_one_letter_code
_entity_poly.pdbx_strand_id
1 'polypeptide(L)'
;MSFLRRLSHSLQPWDRRPSEPRTDDLYPSLKDKIFTFQLSSPNFCRITTETLLLVEIVDSQTYAEKVLKACQKIGILDPETGRPDTYKIDRNIVKSMPTITVEKQRRLVMLLFFWEEECTRWKLLEGEEEEVRGKLGEEGLGEGYREQFEMMLRLAEMKKAVLPSERDESGRVLQSGEEEVLPSYEEVGRR
;
A
#
# COMPACT_ATOMS: atom_id res chain seq x y z
N MET A 1 -26.45 28.77 -40.12
CA MET A 1 -26.66 27.32 -40.26
C MET A 1 -25.72 26.85 -41.37
N SER A 2 -24.52 26.35 -41.12
CA SER A 2 -24.19 24.98 -40.71
C SER A 2 -22.69 24.99 -40.32
N PHE A 3 -22.28 24.94 -39.05
CA PHE A 3 -22.24 23.81 -38.10
C PHE A 3 -21.42 22.58 -38.53
N LEU A 4 -20.36 22.71 -39.35
CA LEU A 4 -19.40 21.62 -39.55
C LEU A 4 -17.94 22.11 -39.60
N ARG A 5 -17.47 22.68 -38.49
CA ARG A 5 -16.04 22.72 -38.14
C ARG A 5 -15.89 22.26 -36.69
N ARG A 6 -15.46 21.01 -36.52
CA ARG A 6 -14.81 20.37 -35.35
C ARG A 6 -15.35 18.96 -35.11
N LEU A 7 -14.91 18.01 -35.93
CA LEU A 7 -14.83 16.59 -35.55
C LEU A 7 -13.56 16.03 -36.16
N SER A 8 -12.41 16.54 -35.72
CA SER A 8 -11.09 16.02 -36.07
C SER A 8 -10.22 15.84 -34.82
N HIS A 9 -10.81 15.32 -33.75
CA HIS A 9 -10.08 14.66 -32.67
C HIS A 9 -10.66 13.24 -32.57
N SER A 10 -10.28 12.41 -33.54
CA SER A 10 -10.46 10.96 -33.45
C SER A 10 -9.69 10.47 -32.22
N LEU A 11 -10.44 10.01 -31.23
CA LEU A 11 -10.12 8.92 -30.29
C LEU A 11 -8.62 8.63 -30.15
N GLN A 12 -8.03 9.01 -29.01
CA GLN A 12 -6.69 8.59 -28.67
C GLN A 12 -6.62 7.05 -28.68
N PRO A 13 -5.59 6.45 -29.30
CA PRO A 13 -5.45 5.00 -29.36
C PRO A 13 -5.18 4.45 -27.97
N TRP A 14 -5.76 3.28 -27.71
CA TRP A 14 -5.64 2.50 -26.48
C TRP A 14 -4.23 1.88 -26.29
N ASP A 15 -3.29 2.18 -27.19
CA ASP A 15 -1.88 1.75 -27.17
C ASP A 15 -0.99 2.68 -26.32
N ARG A 16 -1.31 2.86 -25.03
CA ARG A 16 -0.30 3.36 -24.08
C ARG A 16 0.55 2.19 -23.62
N ARG A 17 1.81 2.17 -24.04
CA ARG A 17 2.86 1.30 -23.49
C ARG A 17 2.88 1.43 -21.95
N PRO A 18 3.13 0.35 -21.18
CA PRO A 18 3.17 0.38 -19.72
C PRO A 18 4.49 0.98 -19.17
N SER A 19 5.00 2.07 -19.75
CA SER A 19 6.34 2.59 -19.42
C SER A 19 6.37 3.87 -18.60
N GLU A 20 5.22 4.43 -18.22
CA GLU A 20 5.19 5.57 -17.29
C GLU A 20 4.13 5.30 -16.21
N PRO A 21 4.50 5.29 -14.91
CA PRO A 21 3.50 5.30 -13.85
C PRO A 21 2.57 6.47 -14.11
N ARG A 22 1.27 6.29 -13.87
CA ARG A 22 0.34 7.43 -14.03
C ARG A 22 0.89 8.55 -13.17
N THR A 23 0.84 9.78 -13.66
CA THR A 23 1.30 10.99 -12.94
C THR A 23 0.72 11.12 -11.52
N ASP A 24 -0.35 10.38 -11.24
CA ASP A 24 -1.12 10.42 -10.01
C ASP A 24 -0.83 9.24 -9.06
N ASP A 25 -0.01 8.26 -9.47
CA ASP A 25 0.34 7.10 -8.64
C ASP A 25 1.46 7.44 -7.63
N LEU A 26 1.43 6.77 -6.48
CA LEU A 26 2.53 6.82 -5.51
C LEU A 26 3.75 6.10 -6.08
N TYR A 27 4.81 6.87 -6.33
CA TYR A 27 6.08 6.30 -6.81
C TYR A 27 6.60 5.22 -5.85
N PRO A 28 7.19 4.12 -6.36
CA PRO A 28 7.74 3.05 -5.52
C PRO A 28 8.72 3.56 -4.46
N SER A 29 9.59 4.51 -4.81
CA SER A 29 10.54 5.10 -3.87
C SER A 29 9.88 5.86 -2.71
N LEU A 30 8.69 6.42 -2.93
CA LEU A 30 7.90 7.07 -1.88
C LEU A 30 7.24 6.02 -0.98
N LYS A 31 6.72 4.93 -1.55
CA LYS A 31 6.19 3.79 -0.78
C LYS A 31 7.24 3.24 0.19
N ASP A 32 8.47 3.04 -0.28
CA ASP A 32 9.59 2.55 0.54
C ASP A 32 9.99 3.53 1.64
N LYS A 33 10.01 4.83 1.34
CA LYS A 33 10.30 5.87 2.34
C LYS A 33 9.28 5.87 3.47
N ILE A 34 7.98 5.82 3.14
CA ILE A 34 6.91 5.79 4.14
C ILE A 34 7.04 4.51 4.97
N PHE A 35 7.24 3.37 4.30
CA PHE A 35 7.39 2.09 4.96
C PHE A 35 8.54 2.11 5.97
N THR A 36 9.71 2.59 5.55
CA THR A 36 10.90 2.70 6.41
C THR A 36 10.67 3.66 7.58
N PHE A 37 10.03 4.80 7.33
CA PHE A 37 9.64 5.75 8.38
C PHE A 37 8.73 5.09 9.43
N GLN A 38 7.77 4.29 8.98
CA GLN A 38 6.77 3.67 9.85
C GLN A 38 7.30 2.44 10.59
N LEU A 39 8.28 1.73 10.03
CA LEU A 39 9.03 0.68 10.76
C LEU A 39 9.73 1.25 12.00
N SER A 40 10.20 2.50 11.94
CA SER A 40 10.82 3.16 13.09
C SER A 40 9.81 3.73 14.11
N SER A 41 8.53 3.76 13.75
CA SER A 41 7.47 4.35 14.56
C SER A 41 6.89 3.32 15.55
N PRO A 42 6.47 3.75 16.76
CA PRO A 42 5.91 2.84 17.76
C PRO A 42 4.57 2.21 17.34
N ASN A 43 3.88 2.82 16.38
CA ASN A 43 2.65 2.29 15.81
C ASN A 43 2.75 2.34 14.29
N PHE A 44 3.19 1.22 13.71
CA PHE A 44 3.42 1.06 12.28
C PHE A 44 2.22 1.52 11.44
N CYS A 45 1.00 1.19 11.84
CA CYS A 45 -0.19 1.45 11.03
C CYS A 45 -0.69 2.90 11.09
N ARG A 46 -0.11 3.77 11.92
CA ARG A 46 -0.66 5.11 12.19
C ARG A 46 -0.21 6.12 11.14
N ILE A 47 -1.15 6.73 10.42
CA ILE A 47 -0.85 7.88 9.56
C ILE A 47 -0.75 9.15 10.42
N THR A 48 0.40 9.82 10.36
CA THR A 48 0.65 11.05 11.11
C THR A 48 0.83 12.26 10.18
N THR A 49 0.99 13.44 10.76
CA THR A 49 1.33 14.66 10.03
C THR A 49 2.64 14.53 9.27
N GLU A 50 3.63 13.87 9.86
CA GLU A 50 4.94 13.62 9.26
C GLU A 50 4.81 12.72 8.03
N THR A 51 3.91 11.72 8.08
CA THR A 51 3.59 10.89 6.90
C THR A 51 3.08 11.75 5.75
N LEU A 52 2.16 12.68 6.00
CA LEU A 52 1.61 13.54 4.94
C LEU A 52 2.64 14.50 4.33
N LEU A 53 3.57 14.99 5.15
CA LEU A 53 4.70 15.81 4.71
C LEU A 53 5.71 14.99 3.90
N LEU A 54 6.06 13.80 4.36
CA LEU A 54 7.02 12.89 3.69
C LEU A 54 6.55 12.50 2.30
N VAL A 55 5.24 12.31 2.13
CA VAL A 55 4.61 11.97 0.84
C VAL A 55 4.39 13.20 -0.02
N GLU A 56 4.74 14.39 0.46
CA GLU A 56 4.55 15.66 -0.23
C GLU A 56 3.06 15.87 -0.59
N ILE A 57 2.12 15.38 0.23
CA ILE A 57 0.69 15.70 0.05
C ILE A 57 0.48 17.17 0.43
N VAL A 58 1.25 17.62 1.43
CA VAL A 58 1.18 18.95 2.01
C VAL A 58 2.60 19.45 2.28
N ASP A 59 2.83 20.75 2.11
CA ASP A 59 4.15 21.37 2.29
C ASP A 59 4.37 22.00 3.68
N SER A 60 3.33 22.03 4.51
CA SER A 60 3.34 22.70 5.82
C SER A 60 2.53 21.94 6.86
N GLN A 61 3.09 21.89 8.08
CA GLN A 61 2.50 21.20 9.22
C GLN A 61 1.07 21.64 9.52
N THR A 62 0.78 22.94 9.42
CA THR A 62 -0.56 23.48 9.69
C THR A 62 -1.61 22.93 8.72
N TYR A 63 -1.24 22.73 7.46
CA TYR A 63 -2.14 22.13 6.48
C TYR A 63 -2.23 20.61 6.67
N ALA A 64 -1.14 19.95 7.08
CA ALA A 64 -1.13 18.51 7.36
C ALA A 64 -2.11 18.18 8.50
N GLU A 65 -2.12 18.99 9.57
CA GLU A 65 -3.10 18.86 10.66
C GLU A 65 -4.54 19.05 10.18
N LYS A 66 -4.79 20.03 9.29
CA LYS A 66 -6.13 20.27 8.74
C LYS A 66 -6.60 19.10 7.89
N VAL A 67 -5.73 18.53 7.06
CA VAL A 67 -6.02 17.35 6.24
C VAL A 67 -6.28 16.14 7.13
N LEU A 68 -5.44 15.90 8.13
CA LEU A 68 -5.60 14.79 9.08
C LEU A 68 -6.94 14.88 9.83
N LYS A 69 -7.27 16.07 10.36
CA LYS A 69 -8.57 16.34 11.02
C LYS A 69 -9.75 16.16 10.07
N ALA A 70 -9.61 16.55 8.80
CA ALA A 70 -10.64 16.35 7.80
C ALA A 70 -10.86 14.86 7.52
N CYS A 71 -9.80 14.07 7.34
CA CYS A 71 -9.88 12.62 7.17
C CYS A 71 -10.54 11.93 8.38
N GLN A 72 -10.19 12.35 9.61
CA GLN A 72 -10.82 11.84 10.83
C GLN A 72 -12.29 12.21 10.93
N LYS A 73 -12.66 13.44 10.56
CA LYS A 73 -14.05 13.90 10.56
C LYS A 73 -14.92 13.11 9.56
N ILE A 74 -14.37 12.73 8.42
CA ILE A 74 -15.06 11.90 7.42
C ILE A 74 -15.11 10.42 7.89
N GLY A 75 -14.20 10.02 8.76
CA GLY A 75 -14.05 8.64 9.24
C GLY A 75 -13.11 7.79 8.39
N ILE A 76 -12.37 8.39 7.46
CA ILE A 76 -11.37 7.69 6.63
C ILE A 76 -10.14 7.32 7.46
N LEU A 77 -9.84 8.10 8.50
CA LEU A 77 -8.83 7.77 9.49
C LEU A 77 -9.50 7.62 10.85
N ASP A 78 -9.22 6.53 11.54
CA ASP A 78 -9.63 6.38 12.92
C ASP A 78 -8.89 7.40 13.81
N PRO A 79 -9.58 8.24 14.60
CA PRO A 79 -8.92 9.22 15.48
C PRO A 79 -8.03 8.58 16.55
N GLU A 80 -8.36 7.37 17.03
CA GLU A 80 -7.62 6.71 18.10
C GLU A 80 -6.40 5.98 17.56
N THR A 81 -6.62 5.09 16.58
CA THR A 81 -5.54 4.26 16.04
C THR A 81 -4.76 4.94 14.92
N GLY A 82 -5.37 5.92 14.23
CA GLY A 82 -4.82 6.57 13.03
C GLY A 82 -4.72 5.64 11.82
N ARG A 83 -5.44 4.51 11.84
CA ARG A 83 -5.51 3.55 10.74
C ARG A 83 -6.45 4.05 9.64
N PRO A 84 -6.10 3.84 8.35
CA PRO A 84 -7.01 4.08 7.25
C PRO A 84 -8.15 3.06 7.19
N ASP A 85 -9.34 3.55 6.86
CA ASP A 85 -10.53 2.78 6.45
C ASP A 85 -10.98 3.32 5.09
N THR A 86 -10.58 2.63 4.02
CA THR A 86 -10.83 3.10 2.65
C THR A 86 -12.28 2.93 2.22
N TYR A 87 -13.07 2.11 2.92
CA TYR A 87 -14.51 1.96 2.65
C TYR A 87 -15.30 3.25 2.89
N LYS A 88 -14.73 4.18 3.66
CA LYS A 88 -15.32 5.51 3.93
C LYS A 88 -14.97 6.55 2.85
N ILE A 89 -14.12 6.22 1.89
CA ILE A 89 -13.77 7.13 0.80
C ILE A 89 -14.96 7.23 -0.15
N ASP A 90 -15.55 8.42 -0.23
CA ASP A 90 -16.69 8.70 -1.09
C ASP A 90 -16.39 9.84 -2.08
N ARG A 91 -17.36 10.14 -2.94
CA ARG A 91 -17.24 11.24 -3.92
C ARG A 91 -17.21 12.63 -3.27
N ASN A 92 -17.57 12.75 -2.00
CA ASN A 92 -17.57 14.01 -1.27
C ASN A 92 -16.18 14.37 -0.74
N ILE A 93 -15.20 13.46 -0.79
CA ILE A 93 -13.81 13.72 -0.37
C ILE A 93 -13.24 15.01 -0.96
N VAL A 94 -13.55 15.30 -2.23
CA VAL A 94 -13.13 16.52 -2.94
C VAL A 94 -13.69 17.79 -2.29
N LYS A 95 -14.94 17.74 -1.83
CA LYS A 95 -15.62 18.86 -1.15
C LYS A 95 -15.19 19.01 0.30
N SER A 96 -14.87 17.89 0.95
CA SER A 96 -14.52 17.85 2.38
C SER A 96 -13.08 18.30 2.66
N MET A 97 -12.20 18.28 1.65
CA MET A 97 -10.79 18.70 1.78
C MET A 97 -10.40 19.80 0.77
N PRO A 98 -11.01 20.99 0.83
CA PRO A 98 -10.68 22.09 -0.07
C PRO A 98 -9.28 22.69 0.17
N THR A 99 -8.60 22.27 1.24
CA THR A 99 -7.27 22.78 1.64
C THR A 99 -6.12 22.29 0.77
N ILE A 100 -6.35 21.27 -0.06
CA ILE A 100 -5.36 20.67 -0.95
C ILE A 100 -5.91 20.57 -2.38
N THR A 101 -5.03 20.59 -3.38
CA THR A 101 -5.43 20.50 -4.79
C THR A 101 -6.00 19.12 -5.12
N VAL A 102 -6.76 19.01 -6.22
CA VAL A 102 -7.33 17.72 -6.67
C VAL A 102 -6.24 16.67 -6.91
N GLU A 103 -5.08 17.09 -7.42
CA GLU A 103 -3.92 16.20 -7.60
C GLU A 103 -3.43 15.64 -6.26
N LYS A 104 -3.27 16.49 -5.24
CA LYS A 104 -2.88 16.07 -3.88
C LYS A 104 -3.96 15.22 -3.21
N GLN A 105 -5.25 15.48 -3.48
CA GLN A 105 -6.35 14.63 -3.03
C GLN A 105 -6.27 13.23 -3.63
N ARG A 106 -5.97 13.11 -4.94
CA ARG A 106 -5.76 11.79 -5.57
C ARG A 106 -4.57 11.05 -4.97
N ARG A 107 -3.44 11.74 -4.77
CA ARG A 107 -2.25 11.17 -4.13
C ARG A 107 -2.52 10.73 -2.69
N LEU A 108 -3.34 11.47 -1.94
CA LEU A 108 -3.82 11.08 -0.62
C LEU A 108 -4.69 9.82 -0.68
N VAL A 109 -5.61 9.72 -1.63
CA VAL A 109 -6.43 8.51 -1.81
C VAL A 109 -5.53 7.30 -2.13
N MET A 110 -4.57 7.45 -3.05
CA MET A 110 -3.60 6.40 -3.36
C MET A 110 -2.78 6.00 -2.12
N LEU A 111 -2.39 6.97 -1.28
CA LEU A 111 -1.69 6.70 -0.02
C LEU A 111 -2.54 5.86 0.92
N LEU A 112 -3.82 6.21 1.08
CA LEU A 112 -4.72 5.53 1.99
C LEU A 112 -4.96 4.07 1.58
N PHE A 113 -5.18 3.82 0.29
CA PHE A 113 -5.32 2.45 -0.24
C PHE A 113 -4.04 1.63 -0.02
N PHE A 114 -2.90 2.16 -0.48
CA PHE A 114 -1.62 1.49 -0.28
C PHE A 114 -1.35 1.19 1.20
N TRP A 115 -1.63 2.15 2.08
CA TRP A 115 -1.34 2.00 3.50
C TRP A 115 -2.29 1.04 4.21
N GLU A 116 -3.57 0.99 3.82
CA GLU A 116 -4.52 0.01 4.36
C GLU A 116 -4.13 -1.43 3.99
N GLU A 117 -3.68 -1.65 2.76
CA GLU A 117 -3.13 -2.93 2.31
C GLU A 117 -1.89 -3.31 3.12
N GLU A 118 -0.95 -2.39 3.32
CA GLU A 118 0.23 -2.64 4.15
C GLU A 118 -0.11 -2.91 5.62
N CYS A 119 -1.10 -2.23 6.19
CA CYS A 119 -1.60 -2.50 7.53
C CYS A 119 -2.19 -3.91 7.64
N THR A 120 -2.92 -4.34 6.60
CA THR A 120 -3.51 -5.68 6.53
C THR A 120 -2.42 -6.74 6.42
N ARG A 121 -1.43 -6.54 5.54
CA ARG A 121 -0.27 -7.42 5.40
C ARG A 121 0.52 -7.53 6.70
N TRP A 122 0.78 -6.41 7.36
CA TRP A 122 1.48 -6.37 8.64
C TRP A 122 0.76 -7.17 9.71
N LYS A 123 -0.57 -7.02 9.82
CA LYS A 123 -1.40 -7.76 10.76
C LYS A 123 -1.38 -9.27 10.50
N LEU A 124 -1.38 -9.70 9.23
CA LEU A 124 -1.27 -11.12 8.88
C LEU A 124 0.07 -11.70 9.33
N LEU A 125 1.17 -10.96 9.13
CA LEU A 125 2.51 -11.38 9.57
C LEU A 125 2.64 -11.40 11.10
N GLU A 126 2.05 -10.43 11.81
CA GLU A 126 1.98 -10.47 13.27
C GLU A 126 1.21 -11.69 13.79
N GLY A 127 0.12 -12.06 13.11
CA GLY A 127 -0.64 -13.28 13.41
C GLY A 127 0.16 -14.56 13.16
N GLU A 128 0.89 -14.64 12.03
CA GLU A 128 1.80 -15.77 11.72
C GLU A 128 2.89 -15.90 12.79
N GLU A 129 3.53 -14.79 13.18
CA GLU A 129 4.54 -14.76 14.24
C GLU A 129 3.99 -15.20 15.60
N GLU A 130 2.81 -14.73 15.98
CA GLU A 130 2.17 -15.08 17.24
C GLU A 130 1.80 -16.57 17.28
N GLU A 131 1.26 -17.13 16.19
CA GLU A 131 0.95 -18.55 16.09
C GLU A 131 2.22 -19.41 16.20
N VAL A 132 3.29 -19.05 15.48
CA VAL A 132 4.58 -19.76 15.54
C VAL A 132 5.20 -19.67 16.93
N ARG A 133 5.13 -18.50 17.58
CA ARG A 133 5.63 -18.31 18.95
C ARG A 133 4.82 -19.11 19.96
N GLY A 134 3.50 -19.20 19.76
CA GLY A 134 2.61 -20.05 20.57
C GLY A 134 3.03 -21.52 20.50
N LYS A 135 3.26 -22.04 19.29
CA LYS A 135 3.72 -23.42 19.06
C LYS A 135 5.10 -23.68 19.67
N LEU A 136 6.02 -22.72 19.62
CA LEU A 136 7.33 -22.83 20.29
C LEU A 136 7.23 -22.90 21.82
N GLY A 137 6.15 -22.38 22.40
CA GLY A 137 5.87 -22.43 23.84
C GLY A 137 5.23 -23.73 24.32
N GLU A 138 4.80 -24.63 23.42
CA GLU A 138 4.17 -25.90 23.80
C GLU A 138 5.21 -26.89 24.36
N GLU A 139 4.94 -27.41 25.56
CA GLU A 139 5.78 -28.43 26.19
C GLU A 139 5.66 -29.76 25.43
N GLY A 140 6.81 -30.36 25.08
CA GLY A 140 6.86 -31.65 24.37
C GLY A 140 7.12 -31.56 22.86
N LEU A 141 7.43 -30.37 22.32
CA LEU A 141 7.92 -30.27 20.95
C LEU A 141 9.24 -31.03 20.76
N GLY A 142 9.26 -31.94 19.78
CA GLY A 142 10.50 -32.60 19.37
C GLY A 142 11.51 -31.60 18.80
N GLU A 143 12.81 -31.84 19.03
CA GLU A 143 13.89 -30.92 18.62
C GLU A 143 13.83 -30.53 17.13
N GLY A 144 13.56 -31.49 16.23
CA GLY A 144 13.44 -31.20 14.79
C GLY A 144 12.25 -30.30 14.41
N TYR A 145 11.16 -30.31 15.17
CA TYR A 145 10.04 -29.39 14.96
C TYR A 145 10.37 -27.99 15.49
N ARG A 146 11.07 -27.92 16.62
CA ARG A 146 11.50 -26.65 17.21
C ARG A 146 12.38 -25.86 16.25
N GLU A 147 13.37 -26.50 15.63
CA GLU A 147 14.22 -25.87 14.60
C GLU A 147 13.41 -25.34 13.41
N GLN A 148 12.39 -26.08 12.96
CA GLN A 148 11.51 -25.64 11.88
C GLN A 148 10.69 -24.40 12.28
N PHE A 149 10.13 -24.36 13.49
CA PHE A 149 9.40 -23.19 13.97
C PHE A 149 10.31 -21.97 14.19
N GLU A 150 11.54 -22.16 14.67
CA GLU A 150 12.54 -21.09 14.75
C GLU A 150 12.90 -20.53 13.36
N MET A 151 13.05 -21.42 12.36
CA MET A 151 13.25 -21.00 10.97
C MET A 151 12.04 -20.22 10.43
N MET A 152 10.82 -20.70 10.66
CA MET A 152 9.61 -20.00 10.24
C MET A 152 9.47 -18.63 10.91
N LEU A 153 9.82 -18.50 12.18
CA LEU A 153 9.82 -17.22 12.89
C LEU A 153 10.80 -16.24 12.24
N ARG A 154 12.03 -16.68 11.94
CA ARG A 154 13.02 -15.85 11.23
C ARG A 154 12.53 -15.44 9.84
N LEU A 155 11.87 -16.34 9.11
CA LEU A 155 11.29 -16.01 7.81
C LEU A 155 10.20 -14.95 7.92
N ALA A 156 9.32 -15.01 8.93
CA ALA A 156 8.30 -13.99 9.17
C ALA A 156 8.92 -12.62 9.49
N GLU A 157 9.94 -12.59 10.36
CA GLU A 157 10.69 -11.36 10.67
C GLU A 157 11.35 -10.77 9.42
N MET A 158 11.95 -11.61 8.58
CA MET A 158 12.54 -11.19 7.30
C MET A 158 11.46 -10.61 6.37
N LYS A 159 10.31 -11.27 6.21
CA LYS A 159 9.18 -10.78 5.40
C LYS A 159 8.66 -9.41 5.86
N LYS A 160 8.75 -9.11 7.16
CA LYS A 160 8.38 -7.78 7.70
C LYS A 160 9.38 -6.70 7.31
N ALA A 161 10.65 -7.04 7.10
CA ALA A 161 11.71 -6.07 6.79
C ALA A 161 11.88 -5.78 5.29
N VAL A 162 11.38 -6.65 4.40
CA VAL A 162 11.43 -6.45 2.93
C VAL A 162 10.84 -5.09 2.56
N LEU A 163 11.34 -4.38 1.55
CA LEU A 163 10.74 -3.10 1.11
C LEU A 163 9.54 -3.31 0.16
N PRO A 164 8.53 -2.43 0.14
CA PRO A 164 7.42 -2.52 -0.82
C PRO A 164 7.85 -2.65 -2.29
N SER A 165 8.91 -1.95 -2.73
CA SER A 165 9.42 -2.04 -4.10
C SER A 165 10.09 -3.36 -4.46
N GLU A 166 10.47 -4.16 -3.46
CA GLU A 166 11.08 -5.48 -3.63
C GLU A 166 10.02 -6.58 -3.61
N ARG A 167 8.73 -6.23 -3.67
CA ARG A 167 7.61 -7.17 -3.57
C ARG A 167 6.72 -7.14 -4.81
N ASP A 168 6.08 -8.27 -5.10
CA ASP A 168 5.00 -8.35 -6.06
C ASP A 168 3.67 -7.82 -5.47
N GLU A 169 2.61 -7.78 -6.28
CA GLU A 169 1.28 -7.35 -5.86
C GLU A 169 0.67 -8.24 -4.75
N SER A 170 1.17 -9.48 -4.60
CA SER A 170 0.74 -10.40 -3.55
C SER A 170 1.56 -10.26 -2.25
N GLY A 171 2.55 -9.37 -2.23
CA GLY A 171 3.45 -9.15 -1.10
C GLY A 171 4.60 -10.16 -0.99
N ARG A 172 4.83 -10.99 -2.00
CA ARG A 172 5.98 -11.91 -2.08
C ARG A 172 7.21 -11.16 -2.56
N VAL A 173 8.38 -11.57 -2.08
CA VAL A 173 9.66 -11.00 -2.53
C VAL A 173 9.84 -11.27 -4.03
N LEU A 174 10.08 -10.22 -4.81
CA LEU A 174 10.50 -10.33 -6.19
C LEU A 174 11.85 -11.05 -6.20
N GLN A 175 11.86 -12.32 -6.60
CA GLN A 175 13.12 -12.97 -6.91
C GLN A 175 13.68 -12.29 -8.15
N SER A 176 14.87 -11.70 -8.01
CA SER A 176 15.57 -11.06 -9.11
C SER A 176 15.94 -12.12 -10.15
N GLY A 177 15.06 -12.37 -11.13
CA GLY A 177 15.39 -13.17 -12.32
C GLY A 177 14.36 -14.19 -12.78
N GLU A 178 13.26 -14.42 -12.08
CA GLU A 178 12.20 -15.31 -12.58
C GLU A 178 10.90 -14.51 -12.72
N GLU A 179 10.69 -13.93 -13.90
CA GLU A 179 9.33 -13.82 -14.41
C GLU A 179 8.78 -15.24 -14.39
N GLU A 180 7.95 -15.59 -13.40
CA GLU A 180 7.04 -16.73 -13.52
C GLU A 180 6.13 -16.42 -14.72
N VAL A 181 6.60 -16.77 -15.92
CA VAL A 181 5.79 -16.81 -17.12
C VAL A 181 4.69 -17.79 -16.81
N LEU A 182 3.50 -17.25 -16.49
CA LEU A 182 2.30 -18.04 -16.35
C LEU A 182 2.20 -18.91 -17.62
N PRO A 183 2.11 -20.25 -17.51
CA PRO A 183 2.08 -21.12 -18.66
C PRO A 183 0.97 -20.65 -19.61
N SER A 184 1.32 -20.51 -20.88
CA SER A 184 0.37 -20.11 -21.91
C SER A 184 -0.82 -21.07 -21.90
N TYR A 185 -2.04 -20.56 -22.11
CA TYR A 185 -3.24 -21.40 -22.22
C TYR A 185 -3.10 -22.52 -23.27
N GLU A 186 -2.16 -22.39 -24.21
CA GLU A 186 -1.84 -23.42 -25.21
C GLU A 186 -1.15 -24.66 -24.61
N GLU A 187 -0.48 -24.53 -23.46
CA GLU A 187 0.28 -25.61 -22.81
C GLU A 187 -0.61 -26.49 -21.91
N VAL A 188 -1.71 -25.93 -21.40
CA VAL A 188 -2.66 -26.64 -20.53
C VAL A 188 -3.55 -27.62 -21.32
N GLY A 189 -3.68 -27.43 -22.64
CA GLY A 189 -4.53 -28.25 -23.51
C GLY A 189 -3.88 -29.49 -24.13
N ARG A 190 -2.61 -29.79 -23.84
CA ARG A 190 -1.87 -30.95 -24.41
C ARG A 190 -1.45 -32.00 -23.37
N ARG A 191 -2.31 -32.31 -22.40
CA ARG A 191 -2.15 -33.49 -21.54
C ARG A 191 -3.35 -34.41 -21.65
#